data_AF-A0A0H3GY02-F1
#
_entry.id   AF-A0A0H3GY02-F1
#
_cell.length_a   1.000
_cell.length_b   1.000
_cell.length_c   1.000
_cell.angle_alpha   90.00
_cell.angle_beta   90.00
_cell.angle_gamma   90.00
#
_symmetry.space_group_name_H-M   'P 1'
#
loop_
_entity.id
_entity.type
_entity.pdbx_description
1 polymer ?
#
loop_
_entity_poly.entity_id
_entity_poly.type
_entity_poly.pdbx_seq_one_letter_code
_entity_poly.pdbx_strand_id
1 'polypeptide(L)'
;MKNHADCSKEECMTLWTDSYQSSINSISNYIEMNFPPYSDIPDNLFQVDDSKLADCIIVVAWRYFRNLYIHRRDSLNKYTSYTQKFLNQGNIPSLGDLKDDKFYFLNKILRIIFEYNFWASDDFGPPMYLKPEILEKLDRLKPLTDFPVNFIAIERSMPAAMTKDLLLSNNFASLIKIATTVEEFENTIYQQIDRGLEDVNNKTNVLKEQIEGLIDSSDSSIKSLKEYEAKLHDYENDYNFALLSKAFSTLLKNKRSECATNHRSITIFSMWLIATPLLTLLNHIFNFYPVEFNLNALFYFLPILSLELLFFYFMRLYYIEGKSIKAQILQIEQRLSLCEFIHDYVEKKNNSGADKESWSLFEKLIFSPIQVSSENIPSLLDGASSIAELAGKVLSKDSK
;
A
#
# COMPACT_ATOMS: atom_id res chain seq x y z
N MET A 1 -1.78 31.88 -17.94
CA MET A 1 -2.87 32.78 -18.36
C MET A 1 -3.73 33.05 -17.13
N LYS A 2 -3.27 33.87 -16.17
CA LYS A 2 -3.49 35.33 -16.07
C LYS A 2 -4.91 35.74 -16.46
N ASN A 3 -5.84 35.61 -15.51
CA ASN A 3 -7.03 36.45 -15.46
C ASN A 3 -7.04 37.23 -14.14
N HIS A 4 -7.23 38.52 -14.31
CA HIS A 4 -7.08 39.61 -13.36
C HIS A 4 -8.01 39.45 -12.14
N ALA A 5 -7.40 39.46 -10.96
CA ALA A 5 -8.03 39.96 -9.76
C ALA A 5 -7.98 41.49 -9.82
N ASP A 6 -9.10 42.11 -10.22
CA ASP A 6 -9.32 43.56 -10.12
C ASP A 6 -10.75 43.81 -9.64
N CYS A 7 -10.94 43.78 -8.31
CA CYS A 7 -12.09 44.38 -7.65
C CYS A 7 -11.74 44.60 -6.16
N SER A 8 -10.87 45.58 -5.90
CA SER A 8 -10.30 45.91 -4.58
C SER A 8 -10.62 47.35 -4.12
N LYS A 9 -11.82 47.88 -4.42
CA LYS A 9 -12.14 49.30 -4.12
C LYS A 9 -13.48 49.62 -3.45
N GLU A 10 -14.21 48.62 -2.97
CA GLU A 10 -15.34 48.84 -2.04
C GLU A 10 -15.13 48.03 -0.76
N GLU A 11 -13.92 48.10 -0.19
CA GLU A 11 -13.75 47.75 1.22
C GLU A 11 -14.46 48.80 2.05
N CYS A 12 -15.53 48.36 2.71
CA CYS A 12 -16.32 49.10 3.68
C CYS A 12 -15.39 49.77 4.69
N MET A 13 -15.05 51.05 4.48
CA MET A 13 -14.28 51.83 5.45
C MET A 13 -15.15 52.01 6.68
N THR A 14 -15.01 51.08 7.61
CA THR A 14 -15.69 51.10 8.90
C THR A 14 -15.31 52.38 9.64
N LEU A 15 -16.28 53.26 9.88
CA LEU A 15 -16.06 54.54 10.53
C LEU A 15 -15.83 54.37 12.04
N TRP A 16 -16.62 53.50 12.66
CA TRP A 16 -16.63 53.31 14.11
C TRP A 16 -15.55 52.29 14.50
N THR A 17 -14.30 52.76 14.56
CA THR A 17 -13.13 51.99 15.03
C THR A 17 -12.69 52.47 16.41
N ASP A 18 -11.72 51.78 17.02
CA ASP A 18 -11.15 52.17 18.32
C ASP A 18 -10.55 53.58 18.32
N SER A 19 -10.18 54.11 17.16
CA SER A 19 -9.69 55.49 17.01
C SER A 19 -10.66 56.55 17.54
N TYR A 20 -11.98 56.27 17.50
CA TYR A 20 -13.02 57.19 17.95
C TYR A 20 -13.30 57.12 19.46
N GLN A 21 -12.73 56.14 20.19
CA GLN A 21 -12.95 55.97 21.63
C GLN A 21 -12.55 57.20 22.45
N SER A 22 -11.48 57.91 22.05
CA SER A 22 -11.05 59.14 22.72
C SER A 22 -12.10 60.26 22.62
N SER A 23 -12.71 60.39 21.43
CA SER A 23 -13.82 61.32 21.20
C SER A 23 -15.06 60.92 22.00
N ILE A 24 -15.39 59.62 22.05
CA ILE A 24 -16.50 59.11 22.87
C ILE A 24 -16.31 59.52 24.34
N ASN A 25 -15.11 59.30 24.90
CA ASN A 25 -14.83 59.63 26.30
C ASN A 25 -14.91 61.14 26.55
N SER A 26 -14.35 61.94 25.64
CA SER A 26 -14.35 63.41 25.76
C SER A 26 -15.76 63.99 25.72
N ILE A 27 -16.60 63.50 24.79
CA ILE A 27 -18.00 63.93 24.66
C ILE A 27 -18.83 63.43 25.85
N SER A 28 -18.67 62.17 26.27
CA SER A 28 -19.34 61.63 27.45
C SER A 28 -19.05 62.46 28.71
N ASN A 29 -17.78 62.75 28.99
CA ASN A 29 -17.40 63.56 30.15
C ASN A 29 -18.01 64.97 30.09
N TYR A 30 -18.03 65.58 28.90
CA TYR A 30 -18.64 66.90 28.72
C TYR A 30 -20.16 66.87 28.95
N ILE A 31 -20.84 65.84 28.45
CA ILE A 31 -22.28 65.67 28.66
C ILE A 31 -22.58 65.46 30.15
N GLU A 32 -21.85 64.59 30.83
CA GLU A 32 -22.03 64.32 32.26
C GLU A 32 -21.80 65.55 33.15
N MET A 33 -20.94 66.49 32.73
CA MET A 33 -20.65 67.72 33.49
C MET A 33 -21.59 68.89 33.21
N ASN A 34 -22.16 68.99 31.99
CA ASN A 34 -22.86 70.20 31.54
C ASN A 34 -24.36 70.00 31.28
N PHE A 35 -24.84 68.77 31.23
CA PHE A 35 -26.23 68.44 30.90
C PHE A 35 -26.94 67.81 32.13
N PRO A 36 -28.29 67.81 32.17
CA PRO A 36 -29.02 67.19 33.26
C PRO A 36 -28.62 65.71 33.44
N PRO A 37 -28.45 65.24 34.70
CA PRO A 37 -28.19 63.83 34.96
C PRO A 37 -29.25 62.95 34.32
N TYR A 38 -28.84 61.83 33.72
CA TYR A 38 -29.78 60.91 33.06
C TYR A 38 -30.89 60.42 34.01
N SER A 39 -30.61 60.31 35.31
CA SER A 39 -31.60 59.93 36.34
C SER A 39 -32.76 60.92 36.48
N ASP A 40 -32.55 62.17 36.08
CA ASP A 40 -33.49 63.27 36.29
C ASP A 40 -34.35 63.51 35.05
N ILE A 41 -34.08 62.78 33.96
CA ILE A 41 -34.79 62.88 32.69
C ILE A 41 -36.04 61.98 32.77
N PRO A 42 -37.26 62.52 32.58
CA PRO A 42 -38.46 61.70 32.59
C PRO A 42 -38.49 60.75 31.40
N ASP A 43 -39.00 59.54 31.60
CA ASP A 43 -39.16 58.53 30.54
C ASP A 43 -39.99 59.08 29.37
N ASN A 44 -41.00 59.89 29.69
CA ASN A 44 -41.83 60.56 28.71
C ASN A 44 -41.27 61.94 28.34
N LEU A 45 -40.45 61.97 27.29
CA LEU A 45 -39.85 63.20 26.77
C LEU A 45 -40.87 64.24 26.27
N PHE A 46 -42.14 63.88 26.05
CA PHE A 46 -43.17 64.85 25.64
C PHE A 46 -43.51 65.87 26.74
N GLN A 47 -43.25 65.53 28.01
CA GLN A 47 -43.57 66.34 29.19
C GLN A 47 -42.42 67.26 29.62
N VAL A 48 -41.25 67.14 29.00
CA VAL A 48 -40.10 68.00 29.29
C VAL A 48 -40.38 69.40 28.75
N ASP A 49 -40.05 70.41 29.55
CA ASP A 49 -40.14 71.81 29.14
C ASP A 49 -39.28 72.06 27.90
N ASP A 50 -39.80 72.87 26.98
CA ASP A 50 -39.19 73.12 25.67
C ASP A 50 -37.74 73.66 25.81
N SER A 51 -37.47 74.41 26.89
CA SER A 51 -36.14 74.94 27.21
C SER A 51 -35.08 73.86 27.48
N LYS A 52 -35.50 72.69 28.01
CA LYS A 52 -34.62 71.58 28.40
C LYS A 52 -34.72 70.38 27.45
N LEU A 53 -35.67 70.37 26.52
CA LEU A 53 -35.96 69.22 25.66
C LEU A 53 -34.73 68.76 24.86
N ALA A 54 -34.04 69.68 24.19
CA ALA A 54 -32.85 69.35 23.40
C ALA A 54 -31.73 68.74 24.26
N ASP A 55 -31.54 69.26 25.47
CA ASP A 55 -30.50 68.81 26.39
C ASP A 55 -30.79 67.41 26.92
N CYS A 56 -32.05 67.14 27.29
CA CYS A 56 -32.50 65.81 27.67
C CYS A 56 -32.32 64.79 26.52
N ILE A 57 -32.68 65.17 25.29
CA ILE A 57 -32.55 64.27 24.13
C ILE A 57 -31.08 63.99 23.82
N ILE A 58 -30.19 64.99 23.91
CA ILE A 58 -28.75 64.78 23.72
C ILE A 58 -28.23 63.72 24.70
N VAL A 59 -28.59 63.80 25.98
CA VAL A 59 -28.16 62.82 26.99
C VAL A 59 -28.66 61.42 26.68
N VAL A 60 -29.96 61.26 26.36
CA VAL A 60 -30.57 59.95 26.08
C VAL A 60 -30.03 59.35 24.78
N ALA A 61 -29.98 60.13 23.71
CA ALA A 61 -29.51 59.69 22.40
C ALA A 61 -28.01 59.35 22.44
N TRP A 62 -27.19 60.17 23.09
CA TRP A 62 -25.76 59.89 23.25
C TRP A 62 -25.51 58.61 24.05
N ARG A 63 -26.25 58.41 25.15
CA ARG A 63 -26.14 57.18 25.95
C ARG A 63 -26.48 55.94 25.12
N TYR A 64 -27.52 56.01 24.29
CA TYR A 64 -27.90 54.93 23.39
C TYR A 64 -26.82 54.66 22.32
N PHE A 65 -26.33 55.72 21.66
CA PHE A 65 -25.25 55.61 20.68
C PHE A 65 -23.96 55.03 21.29
N ARG A 66 -23.56 55.49 22.48
CA ARG A 66 -22.41 54.95 23.23
C ARG A 66 -22.59 53.47 23.54
N ASN A 67 -23.79 53.05 23.94
CA ASN A 67 -24.10 51.64 24.19
C ASN A 67 -23.93 50.80 22.91
N LEU A 68 -24.42 51.28 21.76
CA LEU A 68 -24.21 50.63 20.47
C LEU A 68 -22.73 50.56 20.08
N TYR A 69 -21.99 51.64 20.27
CA TYR A 69 -20.56 51.70 19.95
C TYR A 69 -19.72 50.70 20.79
N ILE A 70 -20.06 50.53 22.08
CA ILE A 70 -19.34 49.62 23.00
C ILE A 70 -19.76 48.16 22.77
N HIS A 71 -21.06 47.88 22.67
CA HIS A 71 -21.58 46.51 22.73
C HIS A 71 -21.99 45.92 21.38
N ARG A 72 -22.21 46.75 20.35
CA ARG A 72 -22.73 46.32 19.03
C ARG A 72 -22.04 47.05 17.87
N ARG A 73 -20.73 47.24 17.97
CA ARG A 73 -19.94 48.02 16.99
C ARG A 73 -20.07 47.49 15.56
N ASP A 74 -20.05 46.18 15.37
CA ASP A 74 -20.16 45.57 14.03
C ASP A 74 -21.53 45.83 13.41
N SER A 75 -22.59 45.68 14.21
CA SER A 75 -23.95 46.04 13.79
C SER A 75 -24.06 47.53 13.51
N LEU A 76 -23.44 48.39 14.33
CA LEU A 76 -23.41 49.83 14.10
C LEU A 76 -22.73 50.15 12.76
N ASN A 77 -21.58 49.55 12.46
CA ASN A 77 -20.91 49.75 11.17
C ASN A 77 -21.75 49.22 9.99
N LYS A 78 -22.36 48.04 10.13
CA LYS A 78 -23.21 47.43 9.08
C LYS A 78 -24.47 48.25 8.78
N TYR A 79 -25.15 48.70 9.83
CA TYR A 79 -26.45 49.38 9.73
C TYR A 79 -26.36 50.90 9.71
N THR A 80 -25.16 51.48 9.57
CA THR A 80 -25.00 52.94 9.39
C THR A 80 -24.23 53.31 8.12
N SER A 81 -24.18 52.40 7.14
CA SER A 81 -23.39 52.56 5.92
C SER A 81 -23.78 53.80 5.09
N TYR A 82 -25.07 54.14 5.03
CA TYR A 82 -25.55 55.33 4.34
C TYR A 82 -25.02 56.59 5.02
N THR A 83 -25.22 56.74 6.33
CA THR A 83 -24.76 57.91 7.10
C THR A 83 -23.23 57.96 7.11
N GLN A 84 -22.52 56.84 7.17
CA GLN A 84 -21.06 56.80 7.05
C GLN A 84 -20.56 57.42 5.74
N LYS A 85 -21.24 57.21 4.60
CA LYS A 85 -20.90 57.90 3.35
C LYS A 85 -21.00 59.42 3.46
N PHE A 86 -21.97 59.95 4.22
CA PHE A 86 -22.09 61.40 4.49
C PHE A 86 -21.10 61.88 5.56
N LEU A 87 -20.78 61.07 6.57
CA LEU A 87 -19.88 61.43 7.68
C LEU A 87 -18.41 61.36 7.29
N ASN A 88 -18.03 60.47 6.36
CA ASN A 88 -16.66 60.34 5.84
C ASN A 88 -16.13 61.63 5.20
N GLN A 89 -16.99 62.62 4.94
CA GLN A 89 -16.61 63.98 4.53
C GLN A 89 -16.19 64.88 5.72
N GLY A 90 -15.61 64.29 6.79
CA GLY A 90 -15.13 65.02 7.97
C GLY A 90 -16.24 65.43 8.96
N ASN A 91 -17.44 64.88 8.84
CA ASN A 91 -18.61 65.31 9.60
C ASN A 91 -18.92 64.42 10.81
N ILE A 92 -17.97 63.60 11.28
CA ILE A 92 -18.11 62.76 12.48
C ILE A 92 -18.51 63.63 13.68
N PRO A 93 -19.46 63.21 14.55
CA PRO A 93 -19.83 63.99 15.73
C PRO A 93 -18.60 64.34 16.57
N SER A 94 -18.36 65.62 16.81
CA SER A 94 -17.19 66.08 17.57
C SER A 94 -17.59 66.81 18.84
N LEU A 95 -16.67 66.90 19.81
CA LEU A 95 -16.90 67.73 21.00
C LEU A 95 -16.98 69.22 20.63
N GLY A 96 -16.31 69.65 19.54
CA GLY A 96 -16.42 71.00 19.00
C GLY A 96 -17.86 71.28 18.57
N ASP A 97 -18.45 70.37 17.78
CA ASP A 97 -19.83 70.50 17.31
C ASP A 97 -20.80 70.67 18.49
N LEU A 98 -20.63 69.91 19.57
CA LEU A 98 -21.52 69.99 20.74
C LEU A 98 -21.38 71.33 21.49
N LYS A 99 -20.17 71.90 21.52
CA LYS A 99 -19.92 73.19 22.17
C LYS A 99 -20.39 74.37 21.34
N ASP A 100 -20.22 74.30 20.02
CA ASP A 100 -20.52 75.37 19.09
C ASP A 100 -22.01 75.39 18.74
N ASP A 101 -22.58 74.24 18.40
CA ASP A 101 -23.99 74.08 18.03
C ASP A 101 -24.54 72.71 18.47
N LYS A 102 -25.17 72.71 19.65
CA LYS A 102 -25.80 71.52 20.22
C LYS A 102 -26.86 70.89 19.32
N PHE A 103 -27.57 71.68 18.51
CA PHE A 103 -28.59 71.16 17.60
C PHE A 103 -27.97 70.47 16.39
N TYR A 104 -26.86 71.01 15.87
CA TYR A 104 -26.09 70.36 14.82
C TYR A 104 -25.49 69.03 15.28
N PHE A 105 -24.89 68.99 16.47
CA PHE A 105 -24.43 67.73 17.07
C PHE A 105 -25.58 66.74 17.25
N LEU A 106 -26.70 67.18 17.81
CA LEU A 106 -27.87 66.34 18.04
C LEU A 106 -28.39 65.74 16.72
N ASN A 107 -28.48 66.54 15.65
CA ASN A 107 -28.91 66.07 14.34
C ASN A 107 -28.02 64.96 13.79
N LYS A 108 -26.69 65.06 13.93
CA LYS A 108 -25.78 63.98 13.52
C LYS A 108 -26.06 62.69 14.28
N ILE A 109 -26.20 62.77 15.60
CA ILE A 109 -26.46 61.59 16.45
C ILE A 109 -27.82 60.97 16.13
N LEU A 110 -28.87 61.78 15.98
CA LEU A 110 -30.20 61.27 15.65
C LEU A 110 -30.24 60.60 14.28
N ARG A 111 -29.52 61.11 13.27
CA ARG A 111 -29.39 60.44 11.96
C ARG A 111 -28.76 59.06 12.07
N ILE A 112 -27.64 58.95 12.81
CA ILE A 112 -26.95 57.67 13.02
C ILE A 112 -27.87 56.66 13.70
N ILE A 113 -28.55 57.09 14.77
CA ILE A 113 -29.46 56.24 15.53
C ILE A 113 -30.67 55.85 14.67
N PHE A 114 -31.21 56.78 13.90
CA PHE A 114 -32.35 56.51 13.02
C PHE A 114 -32.00 55.46 11.97
N GLU A 115 -30.85 55.59 11.29
CA GLU A 115 -30.43 54.58 10.31
C GLU A 115 -30.20 53.21 10.95
N TYR A 116 -29.53 53.16 12.10
CA TYR A 116 -29.31 51.90 12.80
C TYR A 116 -30.65 51.22 13.13
N ASN A 117 -31.61 51.97 13.68
CA ASN A 117 -32.92 51.41 14.01
C ASN A 117 -33.73 51.07 12.76
N PHE A 118 -33.59 51.82 11.65
CA PHE A 118 -34.29 51.54 10.40
C PHE A 118 -33.94 50.15 9.85
N TRP A 119 -32.67 49.73 9.95
CA TRP A 119 -32.22 48.42 9.47
C TRP A 119 -32.21 47.31 10.52
N ALA A 120 -32.12 47.63 11.82
CA ALA A 120 -31.97 46.64 12.89
C ALA A 120 -33.25 46.30 13.65
N SER A 121 -34.34 47.05 13.47
CA SER A 121 -35.54 46.88 14.32
C SER A 121 -36.39 45.66 13.92
N ASP A 122 -36.38 44.64 14.76
CA ASP A 122 -37.36 43.55 14.80
C ASP A 122 -38.59 44.01 15.63
N ASP A 123 -39.52 44.77 15.06
CA ASP A 123 -40.86 45.10 15.60
C ASP A 123 -41.04 46.27 16.61
N PHE A 124 -40.02 46.73 17.34
CA PHE A 124 -40.26 47.70 18.46
C PHE A 124 -40.42 49.19 18.07
N GLY A 125 -40.34 49.52 16.79
CA GLY A 125 -40.43 50.90 16.31
C GLY A 125 -39.25 51.79 16.76
N PRO A 126 -39.16 53.04 16.25
CA PRO A 126 -38.08 53.94 16.60
C PRO A 126 -38.16 54.36 18.08
N PRO A 127 -37.00 54.58 18.74
CA PRO A 127 -36.94 55.18 20.07
C PRO A 127 -37.82 56.43 20.20
N MET A 128 -38.35 56.69 21.39
CA MET A 128 -39.31 57.79 21.63
C MET A 128 -38.84 59.16 21.15
N TYR A 129 -37.54 59.46 21.26
CA TYR A 129 -36.94 60.72 20.81
C TYR A 129 -36.79 60.85 19.27
N LEU A 130 -37.08 59.79 18.52
CA LEU A 130 -37.15 59.78 17.06
C LEU A 130 -38.59 59.80 16.53
N LYS A 131 -39.59 59.94 17.40
CA LYS A 131 -40.99 60.09 16.97
C LYS A 131 -41.20 61.42 16.22
N PRO A 132 -42.08 61.46 15.21
CA PRO A 132 -42.32 62.65 14.40
C PRO A 132 -42.62 63.90 15.23
N GLU A 133 -43.39 63.78 16.32
CA GLU A 133 -43.79 64.91 17.13
C GLU A 133 -42.63 65.52 17.92
N ILE A 134 -41.66 64.71 18.37
CA ILE A 134 -40.44 65.20 19.03
C ILE A 134 -39.53 65.88 18.01
N LEU A 135 -39.36 65.27 16.83
CA LEU A 135 -38.54 65.85 15.76
C LEU A 135 -39.11 67.19 15.28
N GLU A 136 -40.43 67.31 15.18
CA GLU A 136 -41.09 68.57 14.83
C GLU A 136 -40.91 69.64 15.93
N LYS A 137 -41.00 69.26 17.21
CA LYS A 137 -40.68 70.17 18.33
C LYS A 137 -39.23 70.65 18.26
N LEU A 138 -38.26 69.74 18.04
CA LEU A 138 -36.85 70.10 17.90
C LEU A 138 -36.62 71.06 16.73
N ASP A 139 -37.32 70.87 15.61
CA ASP A 139 -37.21 71.74 14.44
C ASP A 139 -37.77 73.15 14.68
N ARG A 140 -38.76 73.29 15.58
CA ARG A 140 -39.29 74.59 16.02
C ARG A 140 -38.39 75.30 17.04
N LEU A 141 -37.64 74.54 17.85
CA LEU A 141 -36.79 75.08 18.92
C LEU A 141 -35.37 75.45 18.46
N LYS A 142 -34.94 74.98 17.28
CA LYS A 142 -33.61 75.28 16.77
C LYS A 142 -33.45 76.79 16.49
N PRO A 143 -32.33 77.41 16.88
CA PRO A 143 -32.00 78.75 16.42
C PRO A 143 -31.73 78.74 14.91
N LEU A 144 -31.82 79.91 14.27
CA LEU A 144 -31.36 80.09 12.90
C LEU A 144 -29.83 79.95 12.90
N THR A 145 -29.34 78.78 12.50
CA THR A 145 -27.91 78.44 12.43
C THR A 145 -27.45 78.37 10.98
N ASP A 146 -26.15 78.62 10.76
CA ASP A 146 -25.52 78.50 9.43
C ASP A 146 -25.55 77.06 8.90
N PHE A 147 -25.63 76.07 9.79
CA PHE A 147 -25.74 74.68 9.43
C PHE A 147 -27.21 74.29 9.22
N PRO A 148 -27.58 73.73 8.04
CA PRO A 148 -28.95 73.31 7.77
C PRO A 148 -29.30 72.07 8.59
N VAL A 149 -29.74 72.29 9.83
CA VAL A 149 -30.31 71.26 10.68
C VAL A 149 -31.79 71.13 10.36
N ASN A 150 -32.23 69.94 9.98
CA ASN A 150 -33.64 69.66 9.74
C ASN A 150 -33.99 68.30 10.37
N PHE A 151 -34.53 68.35 11.58
CA PHE A 151 -34.87 67.13 12.33
C PHE A 151 -36.02 66.37 11.67
N ILE A 152 -36.97 67.09 11.06
CA ILE A 152 -38.11 66.50 10.35
C ILE A 152 -37.63 65.70 9.12
N ALA A 153 -36.55 66.12 8.47
CA ALA A 153 -35.99 65.41 7.31
C ALA A 153 -35.47 64.01 7.67
N ILE A 154 -35.05 63.77 8.92
CA ILE A 154 -34.62 62.44 9.39
C ILE A 154 -35.75 61.43 9.19
N GLU A 155 -36.99 61.80 9.50
CA GLU A 155 -38.14 60.91 9.34
C GLU A 155 -38.72 60.98 7.92
N ARG A 156 -38.80 62.17 7.31
CA ARG A 156 -39.52 62.35 6.03
C ARG A 156 -38.72 61.99 4.78
N SER A 157 -37.41 62.23 4.76
CA SER A 157 -36.61 62.06 3.53
C SER A 157 -35.54 60.99 3.65
N MET A 158 -35.04 60.72 4.86
CA MET A 158 -33.97 59.73 5.06
C MET A 158 -34.37 58.31 4.65
N PRO A 159 -35.56 57.76 4.99
CA PRO A 159 -35.97 56.42 4.54
C PRO A 159 -35.91 56.24 3.03
N ALA A 160 -36.44 57.22 2.29
CA ALA A 160 -36.45 57.21 0.83
C ALA A 160 -35.03 57.31 0.26
N ALA A 161 -34.18 58.15 0.86
CA ALA A 161 -32.80 58.32 0.42
C ALA A 161 -31.94 57.09 0.72
N MET A 162 -32.12 56.45 1.88
CA MET A 162 -31.48 55.19 2.26
C MET A 162 -31.89 54.05 1.30
N THR A 163 -33.19 53.96 1.01
CA THR A 163 -33.73 52.96 0.07
C THR A 163 -33.17 53.17 -1.33
N LYS A 164 -33.12 54.42 -1.80
CA LYS A 164 -32.53 54.77 -3.09
C LYS A 164 -31.05 54.38 -3.16
N ASP A 165 -30.26 54.65 -2.12
CA ASP A 165 -28.85 54.26 -2.05
C ASP A 165 -28.69 52.73 -2.09
N LEU A 166 -29.56 51.98 -1.38
CA LEU A 166 -29.56 50.52 -1.43
C LEU A 166 -29.87 49.99 -2.83
N LEU A 167 -30.90 50.51 -3.49
CA LEU A 167 -31.32 50.09 -4.84
C LEU A 167 -30.25 50.40 -5.91
N LEU A 168 -29.45 51.43 -5.70
CA LEU A 168 -28.34 51.80 -6.59
C LEU A 168 -27.02 51.12 -6.22
N SER A 169 -26.98 50.32 -5.14
CA SER A 169 -25.77 49.63 -4.71
C SER A 169 -25.35 48.52 -5.68
N ASN A 170 -24.05 48.31 -5.82
CA ASN A 170 -23.49 47.21 -6.64
C ASN A 170 -23.98 45.83 -6.18
N ASN A 171 -24.19 45.67 -4.88
CA ASN A 171 -24.74 44.45 -4.29
C ASN A 171 -26.15 44.18 -4.82
N PHE A 172 -27.02 45.21 -4.83
CA PHE A 172 -28.37 45.05 -5.35
C PHE A 172 -28.40 44.84 -6.87
N ALA A 173 -27.54 45.55 -7.62
CA ALA A 173 -27.37 45.32 -9.05
C ALA A 173 -26.92 43.89 -9.36
N SER A 174 -26.05 43.31 -8.53
CA SER A 174 -25.60 41.91 -8.65
C SER A 174 -26.73 40.94 -8.35
N LEU A 175 -27.55 41.22 -7.33
CA LEU A 175 -28.74 40.41 -7.03
C LEU A 175 -29.75 40.43 -8.19
N ILE A 176 -29.98 41.59 -8.81
CA ILE A 176 -30.83 41.68 -10.01
C ILE A 176 -30.23 40.85 -11.14
N LYS A 177 -28.92 40.97 -11.42
CA LYS A 177 -28.26 40.16 -12.46
C LYS A 177 -28.44 38.67 -12.22
N ILE A 178 -28.26 38.20 -10.99
CA ILE A 178 -28.50 36.79 -10.63
C ILE A 178 -29.96 36.41 -10.91
N ALA A 179 -30.91 37.25 -10.48
CA ALA A 179 -32.34 37.00 -10.68
C ALA A 179 -32.80 37.03 -12.14
N THR A 180 -32.19 37.87 -12.99
CA THR A 180 -32.50 37.93 -14.42
C THR A 180 -31.84 36.81 -15.20
N THR A 181 -30.70 36.30 -14.72
CA THR A 181 -29.85 35.33 -15.42
C THR A 181 -30.01 33.91 -14.86
N VAL A 182 -31.07 33.65 -14.08
CA VAL A 182 -31.34 32.33 -13.49
C VAL A 182 -31.35 31.23 -14.56
N GLU A 183 -31.97 31.48 -15.72
CA GLU A 183 -32.05 30.50 -16.81
C GLU A 183 -30.67 30.15 -17.41
N GLU A 184 -29.77 31.13 -17.58
CA GLU A 184 -28.40 30.86 -18.05
C GLU A 184 -27.58 30.10 -17.00
N PHE A 185 -27.79 30.43 -15.72
CA PHE A 185 -27.10 29.76 -14.62
C PHE A 185 -27.57 28.30 -14.48
N GLU A 186 -28.87 28.05 -14.59
CA GLU A 186 -29.43 26.70 -14.64
C GLU A 186 -28.84 25.90 -15.80
N ASN A 187 -28.85 26.45 -17.02
CA ASN A 187 -28.25 25.81 -18.19
C ASN A 187 -26.75 25.52 -18.00
N THR A 188 -26.00 26.44 -17.38
CA THR A 188 -24.57 26.24 -17.08
C THR A 188 -24.37 25.10 -16.09
N ILE A 189 -25.21 25.01 -15.06
CA ILE A 189 -25.17 23.91 -14.09
C ILE A 189 -25.47 22.57 -14.78
N TYR A 190 -26.52 22.48 -15.61
CA TYR A 190 -26.85 21.25 -16.33
C TYR A 190 -25.69 20.80 -17.23
N GLN A 191 -25.08 21.71 -17.98
CA GLN A 191 -23.90 21.40 -18.82
C GLN A 191 -22.70 20.90 -18.00
N GLN A 192 -22.45 21.47 -16.82
CA GLN A 192 -21.36 21.02 -15.95
C GLN A 192 -21.64 19.64 -15.37
N ILE A 193 -22.89 19.36 -15.00
CA ILE A 193 -23.32 18.04 -14.52
C ILE A 193 -23.17 16.99 -15.62
N ASP A 194 -23.64 17.26 -16.84
CA ASP A 194 -23.57 16.32 -17.97
C ASP A 194 -22.11 15.98 -18.33
N ARG A 195 -21.23 16.98 -18.39
CA ARG A 195 -19.79 16.76 -18.61
C ARG A 195 -19.15 15.94 -17.49
N GLY A 196 -19.54 16.19 -16.24
CA GLY A 196 -19.07 15.42 -15.09
C GLY A 196 -19.50 13.95 -15.17
N LEU A 197 -20.74 13.69 -15.57
CA LEU A 197 -21.27 12.35 -15.76
C LEU A 197 -20.55 11.61 -16.91
N GLU A 198 -20.28 12.30 -18.02
CA GLU A 198 -19.56 11.74 -19.16
C GLU A 198 -18.12 11.35 -18.81
N ASP A 199 -17.39 12.20 -18.08
CA ASP A 199 -16.02 11.90 -17.61
C ASP A 199 -15.99 10.68 -16.67
N VAL A 200 -16.97 10.57 -15.76
CA VAL A 200 -17.11 9.41 -14.88
C VAL A 200 -17.39 8.13 -15.68
N ASN A 201 -18.25 8.20 -16.68
CA ASN A 201 -18.57 7.04 -17.51
C ASN A 201 -17.35 6.57 -18.33
N ASN A 202 -16.59 7.51 -18.89
CA ASN A 202 -15.35 7.21 -19.62
C ASN A 202 -14.30 6.56 -18.72
N LYS A 203 -14.08 7.10 -17.51
CA LYS A 203 -13.16 6.49 -16.53
C LYS A 203 -13.60 5.10 -16.09
N THR A 204 -14.91 4.88 -15.94
CA THR A 204 -15.47 3.59 -15.58
C THR A 204 -15.22 2.54 -16.67
N ASN A 205 -15.40 2.90 -17.94
CA ASN A 205 -15.12 2.01 -19.07
C ASN A 205 -13.65 1.63 -19.17
N VAL A 206 -12.73 2.60 -19.00
CA VAL A 206 -11.27 2.33 -18.99
C VAL A 206 -10.89 1.41 -17.84
N LEU A 207 -11.43 1.65 -16.63
CA LEU A 207 -11.16 0.79 -15.48
C LEU A 207 -11.69 -0.64 -15.70
N LYS A 208 -12.85 -0.79 -16.33
CA LYS A 208 -13.42 -2.09 -16.68
C LYS A 208 -12.50 -2.86 -17.64
N GLU A 209 -12.02 -2.22 -18.71
CA GLU A 209 -11.08 -2.85 -19.66
C GLU A 209 -9.76 -3.27 -18.97
N GLN A 210 -9.24 -2.44 -18.07
CA GLN A 210 -8.03 -2.77 -17.31
C GLN A 210 -8.24 -3.98 -16.38
N ILE A 211 -9.39 -4.07 -15.72
CA ILE A 211 -9.72 -5.21 -14.84
C ILE A 211 -9.87 -6.49 -15.68
N GLU A 212 -10.56 -6.43 -16.82
CA GLU A 212 -10.70 -7.58 -17.73
C GLU A 212 -9.33 -8.07 -18.22
N GLY A 213 -8.44 -7.16 -18.64
CA GLY A 213 -7.08 -7.53 -19.05
C GLY A 213 -6.21 -8.14 -17.94
N LEU A 214 -6.36 -7.66 -16.70
CA LEU A 214 -5.65 -8.23 -15.55
C LEU A 214 -6.15 -9.65 -15.22
N ILE A 215 -7.46 -9.88 -15.27
CA ILE A 215 -8.07 -11.20 -15.04
C ILE A 215 -7.55 -12.20 -16.08
N ASP A 216 -7.57 -11.85 -17.37
CA ASP A 216 -7.07 -12.72 -18.44
C ASP A 216 -5.59 -13.07 -18.26
N SER A 217 -4.77 -12.08 -17.87
CA SER A 217 -3.34 -12.31 -17.60
C SER A 217 -3.11 -13.25 -16.41
N SER A 218 -3.94 -13.13 -15.37
CA SER A 218 -3.88 -13.98 -14.18
C SER A 218 -4.26 -15.42 -14.51
N ASP A 219 -5.34 -15.62 -15.27
CA ASP A 219 -5.79 -16.96 -15.68
C ASP A 219 -4.75 -17.66 -16.55
N SER A 220 -4.09 -16.93 -17.46
CA SER A 220 -2.99 -17.47 -18.26
C SER A 220 -1.81 -17.94 -17.39
N SER A 221 -1.46 -17.16 -16.37
CA SER A 221 -0.37 -17.46 -15.45
C SER A 221 -0.67 -18.69 -14.58
N ILE A 222 -1.91 -18.81 -14.08
CA ILE A 222 -2.36 -19.98 -13.32
C ILE A 222 -2.30 -21.24 -14.19
N LYS A 223 -2.69 -21.15 -15.46
CA LYS A 223 -2.63 -22.29 -16.39
C LYS A 223 -1.19 -22.74 -16.63
N SER A 224 -0.27 -21.79 -16.85
CA SER A 224 1.16 -22.11 -16.99
C SER A 224 1.75 -22.75 -15.73
N LEU A 225 1.40 -22.25 -14.53
CA LEU A 225 1.87 -22.84 -13.28
C LEU A 225 1.41 -24.29 -13.09
N LYS A 226 0.15 -24.60 -13.41
CA LYS A 226 -0.37 -25.98 -13.38
C LYS A 226 0.37 -26.90 -14.36
N GLU A 227 0.74 -26.38 -15.53
CA GLU A 227 1.51 -27.14 -16.51
C GLU A 227 2.95 -27.42 -16.02
N TYR A 228 3.59 -26.46 -15.35
CA TYR A 228 4.91 -26.66 -14.75
C TYR A 228 4.90 -27.64 -13.58
N GLU A 229 3.87 -27.58 -12.72
CA GLU A 229 3.71 -28.51 -11.61
C GLU A 229 3.58 -29.96 -12.10
N ALA A 230 2.78 -30.18 -13.14
CA ALA A 230 2.64 -31.51 -13.76
C ALA A 230 3.98 -32.02 -14.32
N LYS A 231 4.72 -31.18 -15.06
CA LYS A 231 6.05 -31.56 -15.60
C LYS A 231 7.08 -31.85 -14.52
N LEU A 232 7.05 -31.11 -13.41
CA LEU A 232 8.00 -31.31 -12.31
C LEU A 232 7.78 -32.64 -11.59
N HIS A 233 6.51 -33.02 -11.38
CA HIS A 233 6.15 -34.30 -10.78
C HIS A 233 6.62 -35.49 -11.62
N ASP A 234 6.59 -35.37 -12.95
CA ASP A 234 7.15 -36.40 -13.84
C ASP A 234 8.67 -36.52 -13.68
N TYR A 235 9.40 -35.40 -13.59
CA TYR A 235 10.87 -35.41 -13.48
C TYR A 235 11.42 -35.90 -12.12
N GLU A 236 10.68 -35.77 -11.02
CA GLU A 236 11.16 -36.18 -9.69
C GLU A 236 11.45 -37.69 -9.60
N ASN A 237 10.63 -38.51 -10.27
CA ASN A 237 10.82 -39.96 -10.28
C ASN A 237 12.09 -40.38 -11.05
N ASP A 238 12.42 -39.68 -12.13
CA ASP A 238 13.58 -40.00 -12.98
C ASP A 238 14.91 -39.71 -12.29
N TYR A 239 14.96 -38.62 -11.53
CA TYR A 239 16.20 -38.15 -10.91
C TYR A 239 16.72 -39.11 -9.82
N ASN A 240 15.80 -39.71 -9.04
CA ASN A 240 16.17 -40.63 -7.97
C ASN A 240 16.81 -41.93 -8.51
N PHE A 241 16.28 -42.48 -9.62
CA PHE A 241 16.85 -43.68 -10.24
C PHE A 241 18.17 -43.39 -10.97
N ALA A 242 18.28 -42.21 -11.60
CA ALA A 242 19.52 -41.77 -12.21
C ALA A 242 20.67 -41.69 -11.19
N LEU A 243 20.40 -41.18 -9.98
CA LEU A 243 21.38 -41.11 -8.90
C LEU A 243 21.81 -42.50 -8.41
N LEU A 244 20.86 -43.43 -8.27
CA LEU A 244 21.14 -44.80 -7.85
C LEU A 244 21.98 -45.56 -8.90
N SER A 245 21.63 -45.43 -10.19
CA SER A 245 22.41 -45.98 -11.31
C SER A 245 23.84 -45.42 -11.34
N LYS A 246 23.99 -44.11 -11.09
CA LYS A 246 25.30 -43.47 -10.94
C LYS A 246 26.12 -44.03 -9.77
N ALA A 247 25.47 -44.32 -8.64
CA ALA A 247 26.14 -44.93 -7.49
C ALA A 247 26.62 -46.36 -7.80
N PHE A 248 25.77 -47.20 -8.40
CA PHE A 248 26.13 -48.56 -8.79
C PHE A 248 27.21 -48.62 -9.87
N SER A 249 27.15 -47.75 -10.88
CA SER A 249 28.20 -47.67 -11.91
C SER A 249 29.55 -47.24 -11.35
N THR A 250 29.57 -46.35 -10.35
CA THR A 250 30.80 -45.97 -9.63
C THR A 250 31.35 -47.14 -8.83
N LEU A 251 30.50 -47.89 -8.11
CA LEU A 251 30.89 -49.11 -7.40
C LEU A 251 31.43 -50.19 -8.35
N LEU A 252 30.79 -50.38 -9.50
CA LEU A 252 31.22 -51.31 -10.54
C LEU A 252 32.62 -50.98 -11.06
N LYS A 253 32.89 -49.70 -11.34
CA LYS A 253 34.20 -49.22 -11.79
C LYS A 253 35.29 -49.51 -10.76
N ASN A 254 35.02 -49.27 -9.48
CA ASN A 254 35.96 -49.56 -8.40
C ASN A 254 36.24 -51.07 -8.28
N LYS A 255 35.20 -51.92 -8.32
CA LYS A 255 35.36 -53.38 -8.26
C LYS A 255 36.10 -53.97 -9.47
N ARG A 256 35.89 -53.42 -10.66
CA ARG A 256 36.67 -53.82 -11.86
C ARG A 256 38.16 -53.48 -11.70
N SER A 257 38.50 -52.35 -11.08
CA SER A 257 39.88 -52.00 -10.76
C SER A 257 40.53 -52.97 -9.75
N GLU A 258 39.80 -53.35 -8.70
CA GLU A 258 40.23 -54.39 -7.75
C GLU A 258 40.46 -55.74 -8.45
N CYS A 259 39.57 -56.14 -9.34
CA CYS A 259 39.70 -57.38 -10.12
C CYS A 259 40.96 -57.37 -11.01
N ALA A 260 41.27 -56.24 -11.65
CA ALA A 260 42.47 -56.09 -12.47
C ALA A 260 43.76 -56.19 -11.63
N THR A 261 43.75 -55.58 -10.44
CA THR A 261 44.86 -55.63 -9.48
C THR A 261 45.06 -57.06 -8.97
N ASN A 262 43.98 -57.75 -8.58
CA ASN A 262 44.03 -59.13 -8.13
C ASN A 262 44.50 -60.10 -9.23
N HIS A 263 44.03 -59.90 -10.47
CA HIS A 263 44.49 -60.70 -11.61
C HIS A 263 45.99 -60.55 -11.84
N ARG A 264 46.53 -59.33 -11.72
CA ARG A 264 47.97 -59.07 -11.77
C ARG A 264 48.72 -59.82 -10.67
N SER A 265 48.21 -59.84 -9.44
CA SER A 265 48.80 -60.60 -8.33
C SER A 265 48.85 -62.10 -8.64
N ILE A 266 47.73 -62.69 -9.11
CA ILE A 266 47.68 -64.11 -9.50
C ILE A 266 48.75 -64.42 -10.57
N THR A 267 48.88 -63.58 -11.59
CA THR A 267 49.87 -63.78 -12.66
C THR A 267 51.30 -63.75 -12.13
N ILE A 268 51.62 -62.83 -11.21
CA ILE A 268 52.96 -62.73 -10.59
C ILE A 268 53.30 -64.00 -9.79
N PHE A 269 52.40 -64.43 -8.90
CA PHE A 269 52.63 -65.64 -8.09
C PHE A 269 52.65 -66.91 -8.95
N SER A 270 51.84 -66.99 -10.01
CA SER A 270 51.88 -68.11 -10.95
C SER A 270 53.21 -68.15 -11.72
N MET A 271 53.75 -66.99 -12.10
CA MET A 271 55.06 -66.90 -12.76
C MET A 271 56.18 -67.36 -11.83
N TRP A 272 56.15 -66.98 -10.55
CA TRP A 272 57.12 -67.45 -9.54
C TRP A 272 57.01 -68.95 -9.23
N LEU A 273 55.79 -69.48 -9.22
CA LEU A 273 55.55 -70.91 -9.04
C LEU A 273 56.18 -71.74 -10.18
N ILE A 274 56.15 -71.24 -11.43
CA ILE A 274 56.78 -71.89 -12.57
C ILE A 274 58.30 -71.62 -12.60
N ALA A 275 58.73 -70.41 -12.24
CA ALA A 275 60.13 -70.03 -12.26
C ALA A 275 60.97 -70.81 -11.25
N THR A 276 60.41 -71.16 -10.08
CA THR A 276 61.11 -71.91 -9.03
C THR A 276 61.62 -73.28 -9.50
N PRO A 277 60.79 -74.20 -10.02
CA PRO A 277 61.26 -75.47 -10.56
C PRO A 277 62.11 -75.27 -11.82
N LEU A 278 61.79 -74.28 -12.67
CA LEU A 278 62.60 -74.00 -13.87
C LEU A 278 64.03 -73.60 -13.50
N LEU A 279 64.22 -72.77 -12.48
CA LEU A 279 65.53 -72.39 -11.95
C LEU A 279 66.29 -73.59 -11.38
N THR A 280 65.61 -74.52 -10.69
CA THR A 280 66.26 -75.77 -10.23
C THR A 280 66.70 -76.65 -11.39
N LEU A 281 65.89 -76.74 -12.44
CA LEU A 281 66.19 -77.52 -13.65
C LEU A 281 67.36 -76.87 -14.43
N LEU A 282 67.36 -75.54 -14.57
CA LEU A 282 68.47 -74.80 -15.16
C LEU A 282 69.76 -74.97 -14.34
N ASN A 283 69.70 -74.93 -13.01
CA ASN A 283 70.89 -75.16 -12.18
C ASN A 283 71.45 -76.58 -12.41
N HIS A 284 70.57 -77.58 -12.54
CA HIS A 284 70.97 -78.95 -12.84
C HIS A 284 71.61 -79.13 -14.23
N ILE A 285 71.13 -78.42 -15.26
CA ILE A 285 71.69 -78.50 -16.63
C ILE A 285 73.01 -77.72 -16.74
N PHE A 286 73.06 -76.50 -16.21
CA PHE A 286 74.19 -75.60 -16.39
C PHE A 286 75.28 -75.76 -15.33
N ASN A 287 75.05 -76.57 -14.28
CA ASN A 287 75.95 -76.77 -13.15
C ASN A 287 76.47 -75.45 -12.55
N PHE A 288 75.58 -74.45 -12.38
CA PHE A 288 75.96 -73.19 -11.72
C PHE A 288 76.40 -73.41 -10.27
N TYR A 289 75.80 -74.40 -9.61
CA TYR A 289 76.15 -74.81 -8.27
C TYR A 289 76.41 -76.34 -8.26
N PRO A 290 77.60 -76.81 -7.86
CA PRO A 290 77.88 -78.24 -7.77
C PRO A 290 77.08 -78.81 -6.60
N VAL A 291 75.85 -79.24 -6.87
CA VAL A 291 75.02 -80.01 -5.94
C VAL A 291 75.31 -81.47 -6.22
N GLU A 292 76.17 -82.08 -5.40
CA GLU A 292 76.35 -83.52 -5.43
C GLU A 292 75.05 -84.19 -4.94
N PHE A 293 74.58 -85.20 -5.68
CA PHE A 293 73.44 -86.07 -5.30
C PHE A 293 73.80 -86.97 -4.11
N ASN A 294 74.11 -86.36 -2.98
CA ASN A 294 74.26 -86.99 -1.68
C ASN A 294 73.05 -86.63 -0.81
N LEU A 295 72.87 -87.26 0.35
CA LEU A 295 71.81 -86.88 1.31
C LEU A 295 71.82 -85.36 1.65
N ASN A 296 72.97 -84.71 1.48
CA ASN A 296 73.13 -83.26 1.60
C ASN A 296 72.30 -82.46 0.58
N ALA A 297 71.91 -83.03 -0.56
CA ALA A 297 71.02 -82.38 -1.53
C ALA A 297 69.62 -82.11 -0.96
N LEU A 298 69.17 -82.87 0.05
CA LEU A 298 67.89 -82.62 0.73
C LEU A 298 67.86 -81.23 1.37
N PHE A 299 68.99 -80.76 1.92
CA PHE A 299 69.11 -79.41 2.49
C PHE A 299 69.00 -78.30 1.42
N TYR A 300 69.26 -78.61 0.15
CA TYR A 300 69.07 -77.69 -0.97
C TYR A 300 67.62 -77.67 -1.46
N PHE A 301 66.98 -78.84 -1.62
CA PHE A 301 65.61 -78.93 -2.13
C PHE A 301 64.53 -78.58 -1.10
N LEU A 302 64.76 -78.80 0.19
CA LEU A 302 63.75 -78.58 1.24
C LEU A 302 63.29 -77.10 1.35
N PRO A 303 64.19 -76.09 1.33
CA PRO A 303 63.78 -74.68 1.26
C PRO A 303 63.01 -74.34 -0.02
N ILE A 304 63.37 -74.96 -1.15
CA ILE A 304 62.74 -74.73 -2.46
C ILE A 304 61.30 -75.26 -2.44
N LEU A 305 61.10 -76.48 -1.94
CA LEU A 305 59.76 -77.06 -1.77
C LEU A 305 58.90 -76.21 -0.82
N SER A 306 59.49 -75.69 0.26
CA SER A 306 58.79 -74.80 1.19
C SER A 306 58.38 -73.48 0.52
N LEU A 307 59.26 -72.92 -0.33
CA LEU A 307 58.98 -71.71 -1.12
C LEU A 307 57.91 -71.95 -2.19
N GLU A 308 57.92 -73.11 -2.84
CA GLU A 308 56.90 -73.51 -3.83
C GLU A 308 55.52 -73.65 -3.18
N LEU A 309 55.44 -74.28 -2.00
CA LEU A 309 54.19 -74.40 -1.24
C LEU A 309 53.67 -73.03 -0.78
N LEU A 310 54.57 -72.10 -0.42
CA LEU A 310 54.23 -70.72 -0.10
C LEU A 310 53.66 -69.97 -1.32
N PHE A 311 54.28 -70.06 -2.50
CA PHE A 311 53.76 -69.45 -3.72
C PHE A 311 52.42 -70.06 -4.13
N PHE A 312 52.26 -71.38 -4.00
CA PHE A 312 50.99 -72.05 -4.25
C PHE A 312 49.89 -71.54 -3.30
N TYR A 313 50.21 -71.34 -2.02
CA TYR A 313 49.29 -70.77 -1.04
C TYR A 313 48.82 -69.36 -1.43
N PHE A 314 49.76 -68.46 -1.76
CA PHE A 314 49.39 -67.09 -2.18
C PHE A 314 48.61 -67.08 -3.50
N MET A 315 49.01 -67.89 -4.48
CA MET A 315 48.26 -68.03 -5.74
C MET A 315 46.81 -68.47 -5.46
N ARG A 316 46.62 -69.47 -4.60
CA ARG A 316 45.28 -69.94 -4.19
C ARG A 316 44.49 -68.86 -3.46
N LEU A 317 45.12 -68.10 -2.56
CA LEU A 317 44.48 -67.01 -1.82
C LEU A 317 43.95 -65.94 -2.78
N TYR A 318 44.80 -65.41 -3.67
CA TYR A 318 44.39 -64.42 -4.66
C TYR A 318 43.38 -64.97 -5.67
N TYR A 319 43.44 -66.27 -6.01
CA TYR A 319 42.44 -66.90 -6.86
C TYR A 319 41.05 -66.91 -6.21
N ILE A 320 40.96 -67.26 -4.92
CA ILE A 320 39.70 -67.25 -4.16
C ILE A 320 39.14 -65.82 -4.03
N GLU A 321 40.00 -64.85 -3.69
CA GLU A 321 39.63 -63.43 -3.66
C GLU A 321 39.12 -62.95 -5.03
N GLY A 322 39.80 -63.34 -6.11
CA GLY A 322 39.40 -63.01 -7.47
C GLY A 322 38.03 -63.59 -7.85
N LYS A 323 37.73 -64.81 -7.41
CA LYS A 323 36.41 -65.43 -7.59
C LYS A 323 35.33 -64.65 -6.81
N SER A 324 35.63 -64.19 -5.60
CA SER A 324 34.71 -63.36 -4.79
C SER A 324 34.44 -62.00 -5.43
N ILE A 325 35.48 -61.29 -5.90
CA ILE A 325 35.33 -60.00 -6.57
C ILE A 325 34.49 -60.13 -7.85
N LYS A 326 34.72 -61.18 -8.66
CA LYS A 326 33.92 -61.46 -9.86
C LYS A 326 32.44 -61.70 -9.53
N ALA A 327 32.14 -62.41 -8.45
CA ALA A 327 30.76 -62.59 -8.00
C ALA A 327 30.08 -61.27 -7.60
N GLN A 328 30.81 -60.37 -6.92
CA GLN A 328 30.32 -59.04 -6.55
C GLN A 328 30.07 -58.16 -7.79
N ILE A 329 30.94 -58.21 -8.79
CA ILE A 329 30.78 -57.50 -10.06
C ILE A 329 29.49 -57.94 -10.76
N LEU A 330 29.27 -59.24 -10.90
CA LEU A 330 28.08 -59.79 -11.56
C LEU A 330 26.78 -59.32 -10.87
N GLN A 331 26.78 -59.26 -9.55
CA GLN A 331 25.63 -58.78 -8.79
C GLN A 331 25.39 -57.27 -8.95
N ILE A 332 26.45 -56.46 -9.02
CA ILE A 332 26.32 -55.02 -9.29
C ILE A 332 25.80 -54.79 -10.72
N GLU A 333 26.27 -55.56 -11.69
CA GLU A 333 25.80 -55.50 -13.08
C GLU A 333 24.32 -55.85 -13.18
N GLN A 334 23.88 -56.91 -12.49
CA GLN A 334 22.46 -57.25 -12.38
C GLN A 334 21.66 -56.06 -11.81
N ARG A 335 22.10 -55.43 -10.72
CA ARG A 335 21.41 -54.28 -10.13
C ARG A 335 21.39 -53.05 -11.04
N LEU A 336 22.46 -52.81 -11.80
CA LEU A 336 22.54 -51.69 -12.74
C LEU A 336 21.55 -51.88 -13.89
N SER A 337 21.50 -53.07 -14.49
CA SER A 337 20.50 -53.40 -15.51
C SER A 337 19.09 -53.22 -14.99
N LEU A 338 18.82 -53.60 -13.74
CA LEU A 338 17.50 -53.42 -13.14
C LEU A 338 17.15 -51.95 -12.89
N CYS A 339 18.12 -51.09 -12.57
CA CYS A 339 17.90 -49.65 -12.47
C CYS A 339 17.63 -48.99 -13.82
N GLU A 340 18.11 -49.56 -14.93
CA GLU A 340 17.73 -49.09 -16.28
C GLU A 340 16.28 -49.44 -16.60
N PHE A 341 15.79 -50.59 -16.12
CA PHE A 341 14.40 -51.02 -16.33
C PHE A 341 13.41 -50.48 -15.29
N ILE A 342 13.87 -49.82 -14.23
CA ILE A 342 12.99 -49.46 -13.11
C ILE A 342 12.03 -48.31 -13.45
N HIS A 343 12.40 -47.41 -14.36
CA HIS A 343 11.52 -46.32 -14.82
C HIS A 343 10.31 -46.91 -15.56
N ASP A 344 10.57 -47.75 -16.58
CA ASP A 344 9.55 -48.52 -17.28
C ASP A 344 8.73 -49.43 -16.34
N TYR A 345 9.37 -50.00 -15.31
CA TYR A 345 8.72 -50.85 -14.32
C TYR A 345 7.74 -50.07 -13.44
N VAL A 346 8.15 -48.93 -12.88
CA VAL A 346 7.32 -48.10 -12.00
C VAL A 346 6.16 -47.49 -12.78
N GLU A 347 6.41 -47.01 -13.99
CA GLU A 347 5.38 -46.48 -14.89
C GLU A 347 4.34 -47.56 -15.26
N LYS A 348 4.78 -48.77 -15.65
CA LYS A 348 3.86 -49.86 -16.00
C LYS A 348 3.13 -50.47 -14.80
N LYS A 349 3.77 -50.56 -13.64
CA LYS A 349 3.14 -51.07 -12.40
C LYS A 349 2.00 -50.17 -11.93
N ASN A 350 2.17 -48.85 -12.01
CA ASN A 350 1.11 -47.90 -11.64
C ASN A 350 -0.07 -47.93 -12.61
N ASN A 351 0.18 -48.22 -13.89
CA ASN A 351 -0.85 -48.28 -14.93
C ASN A 351 -1.52 -49.67 -15.07
N SER A 352 -0.90 -50.74 -14.56
CA SER A 352 -1.37 -52.13 -14.74
C SER A 352 -1.80 -52.75 -13.41
N GLY A 353 -3.08 -52.53 -13.04
CA GLY A 353 -3.66 -53.07 -11.80
C GLY A 353 -3.83 -54.60 -11.74
N ALA A 354 -3.49 -55.33 -12.81
CA ALA A 354 -3.87 -56.74 -12.98
C ALA A 354 -2.79 -57.77 -12.55
N ASP A 355 -1.49 -57.43 -12.59
CA ASP A 355 -0.42 -58.44 -12.50
C ASP A 355 0.44 -58.35 -11.22
N LYS A 356 -0.19 -58.12 -10.06
CA LYS A 356 0.51 -58.01 -8.75
C LYS A 356 1.48 -59.18 -8.47
N GLU A 357 1.17 -60.38 -8.94
CA GLU A 357 2.02 -61.56 -8.72
C GLU A 357 3.32 -61.49 -9.54
N SER A 358 3.23 -61.24 -10.84
CA SER A 358 4.39 -61.02 -11.73
C SER A 358 5.28 -59.89 -11.24
N TRP A 359 4.67 -58.80 -10.75
CA TRP A 359 5.41 -57.67 -10.18
C TRP A 359 6.15 -58.01 -8.88
N SER A 360 5.55 -58.83 -8.02
CA SER A 360 6.18 -59.30 -6.78
C SER A 360 7.33 -60.28 -7.03
N LEU A 361 7.25 -61.09 -8.09
CA LEU A 361 8.32 -61.98 -8.53
C LEU A 361 9.50 -61.18 -9.08
N PHE A 362 9.23 -60.13 -9.84
CA PHE A 362 10.25 -59.19 -10.28
C PHE A 362 10.94 -58.54 -9.08
N GLU A 363 10.19 -57.94 -8.12
CA GLU A 363 10.77 -57.34 -6.91
C GLU A 363 11.67 -58.31 -6.13
N LYS A 364 11.24 -59.57 -5.96
CA LYS A 364 12.07 -60.61 -5.32
C LYS A 364 13.36 -60.88 -6.08
N LEU A 365 13.33 -60.80 -7.42
CA LEU A 365 14.52 -60.92 -8.26
C LEU A 365 15.43 -59.69 -8.11
N ILE A 366 14.87 -58.48 -7.98
CA ILE A 366 15.61 -57.22 -7.80
C ILE A 366 16.34 -57.16 -6.46
N PHE A 367 15.64 -57.53 -5.39
CA PHE A 367 16.10 -57.35 -4.01
C PHE A 367 16.75 -58.59 -3.40
N SER A 368 17.03 -59.62 -4.20
CA SER A 368 17.69 -60.83 -3.72
C SER A 368 19.02 -60.52 -3.01
N PRO A 369 19.28 -61.08 -1.81
CA PRO A 369 20.52 -60.85 -1.07
C PRO A 369 21.76 -61.32 -1.83
N ILE A 370 22.78 -60.48 -1.83
CA ILE A 370 24.13 -60.78 -2.34
C ILE A 370 24.80 -61.80 -1.42
N GLN A 371 25.03 -63.02 -1.91
CA GLN A 371 25.81 -64.02 -1.17
C GLN A 371 27.32 -63.83 -1.40
N VAL A 372 28.07 -63.82 -0.30
CA VAL A 372 29.51 -63.52 -0.24
C VAL A 372 30.40 -64.74 -0.55
N SER A 373 29.81 -65.93 -0.64
CA SER A 373 30.51 -67.21 -0.79
C SER A 373 30.11 -67.92 -2.08
N SER A 374 31.10 -68.20 -2.94
CA SER A 374 30.92 -68.90 -4.22
C SER A 374 30.45 -70.35 -4.14
N GLU A 375 30.25 -70.86 -2.91
CA GLU A 375 29.91 -72.25 -2.62
C GLU A 375 28.40 -72.46 -2.45
N ASN A 376 27.64 -71.37 -2.30
CA ASN A 376 26.19 -71.37 -2.28
C ASN A 376 25.68 -70.40 -3.35
N ILE A 377 26.02 -70.62 -4.62
CA ILE A 377 25.29 -69.94 -5.70
C ILE A 377 23.84 -70.43 -5.56
N PRO A 378 22.87 -69.57 -5.17
CA PRO A 378 21.50 -70.02 -5.13
C PRO A 378 21.13 -70.43 -6.55
N SER A 379 20.44 -71.55 -6.69
CA SER A 379 19.94 -72.08 -7.97
C SER A 379 19.19 -71.06 -8.82
N LEU A 380 18.81 -69.90 -8.26
CA LEU A 380 18.32 -68.72 -8.96
C LEU A 380 19.30 -68.13 -10.01
N LEU A 381 20.63 -68.22 -9.82
CA LEU A 381 21.60 -67.72 -10.81
C LEU A 381 21.83 -68.74 -11.94
N ASP A 382 21.43 -70.00 -11.74
CA ASP A 382 21.24 -71.01 -12.79
C ASP A 382 19.83 -70.93 -13.38
N GLY A 383 19.34 -69.68 -13.49
CA GLY A 383 17.98 -69.30 -13.85
C GLY A 383 17.52 -69.76 -15.23
N ALA A 384 18.37 -70.39 -16.03
CA ALA A 384 17.95 -71.17 -17.19
C ALA A 384 17.00 -72.32 -16.80
N SER A 385 17.23 -72.95 -15.64
CA SER A 385 16.38 -74.03 -15.12
C SER A 385 15.02 -73.52 -14.61
N SER A 386 15.00 -72.39 -13.89
CA SER A 386 13.76 -71.77 -13.40
C SER A 386 12.95 -71.10 -14.52
N ILE A 387 13.62 -70.54 -15.54
CA ILE A 387 12.97 -70.04 -16.77
C ILE A 387 12.43 -71.21 -17.59
N ALA A 388 13.12 -72.35 -17.66
CA ALA A 388 12.62 -73.55 -18.33
C ALA A 388 11.39 -74.16 -17.61
N GLU A 389 11.36 -74.15 -16.29
CA GLU A 389 10.18 -74.57 -15.51
C GLU A 389 8.98 -73.62 -15.67
N LEU A 390 9.21 -72.29 -15.70
CA LEU A 390 8.15 -71.31 -15.95
C LEU A 390 7.64 -71.37 -17.39
N ALA A 391 8.54 -71.47 -18.36
CA ALA A 391 8.20 -71.66 -19.77
C ALA A 391 7.43 -72.96 -19.97
N GLY A 392 7.84 -74.05 -19.33
CA GLY A 392 7.12 -75.33 -19.34
C GLY A 392 5.72 -75.24 -18.73
N LYS A 393 5.55 -74.52 -17.61
CA LYS A 393 4.23 -74.32 -16.98
C LYS A 393 3.30 -73.41 -17.79
N VAL A 394 3.80 -72.32 -18.36
CA VAL A 394 3.00 -71.41 -19.20
C VAL A 394 2.60 -72.09 -20.51
N LEU A 395 3.54 -72.77 -21.19
CA LEU A 395 3.25 -73.52 -22.41
C LEU A 395 2.33 -74.74 -22.18
N SER A 396 2.33 -75.33 -20.98
CA SER A 396 1.42 -76.44 -20.63
C SER A 396 -0.01 -76.00 -20.30
N LYS A 397 -0.22 -74.71 -20.02
CA LYS A 397 -1.54 -74.16 -19.63
C LYS A 397 -2.37 -73.68 -20.83
N ASP A 398 -1.72 -73.39 -21.96
CA ASP A 398 -2.38 -73.07 -23.23
C ASP A 398 -2.68 -74.30 -24.12
N SER A 399 -2.43 -75.52 -23.62
CA SER A 399 -2.61 -76.78 -24.35
C SER A 399 -3.73 -77.68 -23.80
N LYS A 400 -4.69 -77.11 -23.06
CA LYS A 400 -6.01 -77.68 -22.72
C LYS A 400 -7.07 -76.63 -22.94
#